data_AF-A0A3R9ZVC9-F1
#
_entry.id   AF-A0A3R9ZVC9-F1
#
_cell.length_a   1.000
_cell.length_b   1.000
_cell.length_c   1.000
_cell.angle_alpha   90.00
_cell.angle_beta   90.00
_cell.angle_gamma   90.00
#
_symmetry.space_group_name_H-M   'P 1'
#
loop_
_entity.id
_entity.type
_entity.pdbx_description
1 polymer ?
#
loop_
_entity_poly.entity_id
_entity_poly.type
_entity_poly.pdbx_seq_one_letter_code
_entity_poly.pdbx_strand_id
1 'polypeptide(L)'
;MSKSARQSFLGADSTRVLAEARVGIVGLGGGGSHVAQQLAHVGIGNYVLVDPDVIEESNLNRLVGATTADVEQRARKVDIASRVIRGVLPESNIIAAFANWQDAAGHLKSCDLIVGGLDSVRAKDELDRYCRRYLIPYVDMGMDVHKVGDHFLIAGQVVLVTPGAPCLRCLSVVTDDALEQEARKYGAAGSKPQVVWPNGVLAAAAVGLVIQQICPWHATAPAGAYLEYDGNKHTIVPHQGHTVLLQRRCSHFFAEEAGDAIFDIRRPPSRHAEMERRPAPWQRLLLALRKGLRSILAGSLAH
;
A
#
# COMPACT_ATOMS: atom_id res chain seq x y z
N MET A 1 14.11 -16.47 -20.44
CA MET A 1 13.61 -15.09 -20.27
C MET A 1 13.53 -14.79 -18.78
N SER A 2 14.07 -13.66 -18.30
CA SER A 2 14.00 -13.28 -16.88
C SER A 2 12.63 -12.69 -16.51
N LYS A 3 12.28 -12.67 -15.21
CA LYS A 3 11.07 -12.01 -14.69
C LYS A 3 10.97 -10.55 -15.17
N SER A 4 12.08 -9.82 -15.07
CA SER A 4 12.22 -8.43 -15.52
C SER A 4 11.92 -8.25 -17.01
N ALA A 5 12.31 -9.19 -17.88
CA ALA A 5 12.07 -9.08 -19.32
C ALA A 5 10.57 -9.06 -19.69
N ARG A 6 9.70 -9.71 -18.91
CA ARG A 6 8.23 -9.69 -19.13
C ARG A 6 7.54 -8.41 -18.64
N GLN A 7 8.28 -7.54 -17.95
CA GLN A 7 7.79 -6.30 -17.35
C GLN A 7 8.56 -5.07 -17.90
N SER A 8 9.25 -5.21 -19.04
CA SER A 8 10.10 -4.18 -19.62
C SER A 8 9.37 -2.88 -19.98
N PHE A 9 8.06 -2.96 -20.25
CA PHE A 9 7.20 -1.78 -20.48
C PHE A 9 7.07 -0.86 -19.27
N LEU A 10 7.45 -1.32 -18.05
CA LEU A 10 7.47 -0.48 -16.84
C LEU A 10 8.58 0.58 -16.86
N GLY A 11 9.48 0.54 -17.85
CA GLY A 11 10.59 1.48 -18.02
C GLY A 11 11.93 0.81 -17.78
N ALA A 12 12.98 1.38 -18.38
CA ALA A 12 14.32 0.79 -18.42
C ALA A 12 14.92 0.55 -17.01
N ASP A 13 14.69 1.47 -16.07
CA ASP A 13 15.19 1.39 -14.68
C ASP A 13 14.18 0.77 -13.69
N SER A 14 13.02 0.29 -14.17
CA SER A 14 11.92 -0.17 -13.32
C SER A 14 12.35 -1.23 -12.31
N THR A 15 13.18 -2.20 -12.72
CA THR A 15 13.65 -3.26 -11.82
C THR A 15 14.44 -2.72 -10.63
N ARG A 16 15.34 -1.75 -10.88
CA ARG A 16 16.13 -1.11 -9.82
C ARG A 16 15.24 -0.25 -8.93
N VAL A 17 14.39 0.56 -9.53
CA VAL A 17 13.47 1.46 -8.82
C VAL A 17 12.50 0.69 -7.92
N LEU A 18 11.90 -0.39 -8.42
CA LEU A 18 11.00 -1.24 -7.64
C LEU A 18 11.74 -1.92 -6.47
N ALA A 19 12.97 -2.39 -6.70
CA ALA A 19 13.78 -3.01 -5.65
C ALA A 19 14.20 -2.02 -4.55
N GLU A 20 14.37 -0.73 -4.89
CA GLU A 20 14.70 0.34 -3.93
C GLU A 20 13.45 0.89 -3.23
N ALA A 21 12.27 0.83 -3.86
CA ALA A 21 11.03 1.37 -3.32
C ALA A 21 10.60 0.67 -2.02
N ARG A 22 10.05 1.46 -1.09
CA ARG A 22 9.46 1.01 0.17
C ARG A 22 7.97 1.33 0.22
N VAL A 23 7.15 0.28 0.26
CA VAL A 23 5.68 0.42 0.37
C VAL A 23 5.21 0.01 1.76
N GLY A 24 4.46 0.90 2.41
CA GLY A 24 3.73 0.60 3.63
C GLY A 24 2.37 -0.03 3.31
N ILE A 25 2.00 -1.11 4.01
CA ILE A 25 0.68 -1.75 3.91
C ILE A 25 0.07 -1.75 5.30
N VAL A 26 -1.00 -0.98 5.47
CA VAL A 26 -1.73 -0.84 6.74
C VAL A 26 -3.06 -1.56 6.63
N GLY A 27 -3.22 -2.62 7.43
CA GLY A 27 -4.31 -3.59 7.30
C GLY A 27 -3.95 -4.69 6.28
N LEU A 28 -3.92 -5.93 6.74
CA LEU A 28 -3.53 -7.14 6.02
C LEU A 28 -4.68 -8.16 5.97
N GLY A 29 -5.92 -7.67 6.03
CA GLY A 29 -7.13 -8.46 5.78
C GLY A 29 -7.33 -8.80 4.30
N GLY A 30 -8.58 -8.77 3.83
CA GLY A 30 -8.94 -9.11 2.44
C GLY A 30 -8.11 -8.34 1.41
N GLY A 31 -8.29 -7.02 1.30
CA GLY A 31 -7.55 -6.22 0.32
C GLY A 31 -6.04 -6.20 0.54
N GLY A 32 -5.58 -5.98 1.77
CA GLY A 32 -4.16 -5.83 2.10
C GLY A 32 -3.32 -7.07 1.78
N SER A 33 -3.86 -8.28 2.01
CA SER A 33 -3.19 -9.53 1.67
C SER A 33 -2.99 -9.70 0.15
N HIS A 34 -3.98 -9.30 -0.66
CA HIS A 34 -3.82 -9.25 -2.12
C HIS A 34 -2.76 -8.24 -2.54
N VAL A 35 -2.73 -7.04 -1.96
CA VAL A 35 -1.72 -6.01 -2.26
C VAL A 35 -0.32 -6.54 -1.95
N ALA A 36 -0.11 -7.16 -0.78
CA ALA A 36 1.17 -7.74 -0.40
C ALA A 36 1.67 -8.76 -1.44
N GLN A 37 0.81 -9.69 -1.85
CA GLN A 37 1.13 -10.69 -2.87
C GLN A 37 1.47 -10.04 -4.22
N GLN A 38 0.62 -9.14 -4.70
CA GLN A 38 0.78 -8.52 -6.01
C GLN A 38 2.04 -7.65 -6.09
N LEU A 39 2.34 -6.85 -5.06
CA LEU A 39 3.57 -6.05 -5.02
C LEU A 39 4.83 -6.92 -5.04
N ALA A 40 4.81 -8.10 -4.40
CA ALA A 40 5.92 -9.05 -4.48
C ALA A 40 6.11 -9.61 -5.90
N HIS A 41 5.01 -9.89 -6.60
CA HIS A 41 5.06 -10.30 -8.02
C HIS A 41 5.56 -9.20 -8.95
N VAL A 42 5.28 -7.93 -8.66
CA VAL A 42 5.85 -6.80 -9.42
C VAL A 42 7.32 -6.56 -9.07
N GLY A 43 7.74 -6.88 -7.84
CA GLY A 43 9.14 -6.82 -7.42
C GLY A 43 9.49 -5.63 -6.54
N ILE A 44 8.52 -5.12 -5.76
CA ILE A 44 8.81 -4.16 -4.69
C ILE A 44 9.78 -4.81 -3.69
N GLY A 45 10.88 -4.13 -3.38
CA GLY A 45 11.95 -4.70 -2.56
C GLY A 45 11.78 -4.48 -1.06
N ASN A 46 11.12 -3.40 -0.64
CA ASN A 46 11.03 -3.03 0.77
C ASN A 46 9.56 -2.85 1.22
N TYR A 47 9.26 -3.35 2.41
CA TYR A 47 7.91 -3.35 2.97
C TYR A 47 7.88 -2.88 4.42
N VAL A 48 6.85 -2.13 4.77
CA VAL A 48 6.41 -1.95 6.16
C VAL A 48 5.01 -2.51 6.26
N LEU A 49 4.86 -3.64 6.94
CA LEU A 49 3.60 -4.35 7.10
C LEU A 49 3.04 -4.07 8.48
N VAL A 50 1.80 -3.59 8.57
CA VAL A 50 1.20 -3.22 9.85
C VAL A 50 -0.20 -3.78 9.95
N ASP A 51 -0.41 -4.63 10.95
CA ASP A 51 -1.72 -5.17 11.29
C ASP A 51 -1.71 -5.69 12.74
N PRO A 52 -2.70 -5.33 13.58
CA PRO A 52 -2.75 -5.76 14.98
C PRO A 52 -3.36 -7.15 15.19
N ASP A 53 -3.89 -7.79 14.14
CA ASP A 53 -4.74 -8.97 14.28
C ASP A 53 -4.01 -10.28 13.99
N VAL A 54 -4.50 -11.34 14.64
CA VAL A 54 -4.24 -12.72 14.24
C VAL A 54 -5.29 -13.17 13.22
N ILE A 55 -4.97 -14.21 12.46
CA ILE A 55 -5.93 -14.83 11.56
C ILE A 55 -7.09 -15.49 12.33
N GLU A 56 -8.29 -15.37 11.79
CA GLU A 56 -9.49 -16.09 12.23
C GLU A 56 -10.04 -16.98 11.12
N GLU A 57 -10.82 -18.00 11.46
CA GLU A 57 -11.48 -18.88 10.49
C GLU A 57 -12.33 -18.08 9.49
N SER A 58 -13.04 -17.06 9.97
CA SER A 58 -13.86 -16.14 9.16
C SER A 58 -13.06 -15.40 8.08
N ASN A 59 -11.73 -15.35 8.19
CA ASN A 59 -10.84 -14.65 7.26
C ASN A 59 -10.36 -15.56 6.12
N LEU A 60 -10.44 -16.89 6.26
CA LEU A 60 -9.93 -17.86 5.27
C LEU A 60 -10.59 -17.72 3.90
N ASN A 61 -11.79 -17.16 3.84
CA ASN A 61 -12.50 -16.94 2.58
C ASN A 61 -11.95 -15.81 1.71
N ARG A 62 -11.02 -14.98 2.23
CA ARG A 62 -10.52 -13.78 1.53
C ARG A 62 -9.08 -13.37 1.83
N LEU A 63 -8.47 -13.85 2.92
CA LEU A 63 -7.09 -13.49 3.27
C LEU A 63 -6.12 -14.36 2.47
N VAL A 64 -5.50 -13.77 1.45
CA VAL A 64 -4.58 -14.46 0.56
C VAL A 64 -3.35 -14.98 1.30
N GLY A 65 -3.11 -16.29 1.16
CA GLY A 65 -1.94 -16.97 1.73
C GLY A 65 -2.12 -17.47 3.16
N ALA A 66 -3.27 -17.23 3.79
CA ALA A 66 -3.67 -17.92 5.01
C ALA A 66 -4.11 -19.35 4.70
N THR A 67 -3.94 -20.22 5.68
CA THR A 67 -4.30 -21.64 5.65
C THR A 67 -5.00 -22.03 6.95
N THR A 68 -5.66 -23.19 6.97
CA THR A 68 -6.29 -23.71 8.20
C THR A 68 -5.28 -23.90 9.33
N ALA A 69 -4.05 -24.32 9.02
CA ALA A 69 -2.96 -24.44 9.98
C ALA A 69 -2.58 -23.10 10.63
N ASP A 70 -2.69 -21.98 9.91
CA ASP A 70 -2.43 -20.66 10.48
C ASP A 70 -3.46 -20.27 11.53
N VAL A 71 -4.73 -20.69 11.33
CA VAL A 71 -5.80 -20.47 12.31
C VAL A 71 -5.55 -21.28 13.58
N GLU A 72 -5.18 -22.56 13.43
CA GLU A 72 -4.81 -23.42 14.55
C GLU A 72 -3.64 -22.84 15.36
N GLN A 73 -2.66 -22.26 14.67
CA GLN A 73 -1.46 -21.65 15.26
C GLN A 73 -1.69 -20.22 15.75
N ARG A 74 -2.86 -19.62 15.50
CA ARG A 74 -3.17 -18.20 15.78
C ARG A 74 -2.12 -17.27 15.18
N ALA A 75 -1.71 -17.55 13.94
CA ALA A 75 -0.65 -16.81 13.26
C ALA A 75 -1.04 -15.33 13.10
N ARG A 76 -0.07 -14.43 13.22
CA ARG A 76 -0.28 -13.00 13.03
C ARG A 76 -0.43 -12.70 11.54
N LYS A 77 -1.34 -11.80 11.16
CA LYS A 77 -1.54 -11.47 9.74
C LYS A 77 -0.26 -10.91 9.09
N VAL A 78 0.56 -10.17 9.85
CA VAL A 78 1.87 -9.69 9.41
C VAL A 78 2.85 -10.82 9.07
N ASP A 79 2.80 -11.95 9.77
CA ASP A 79 3.68 -13.09 9.53
C ASP A 79 3.24 -13.86 8.28
N ILE A 80 1.92 -14.01 8.08
CA ILE A 80 1.33 -14.61 6.87
C ILE A 80 1.71 -13.79 5.64
N ALA A 81 1.53 -12.47 5.67
CA ALA A 81 1.90 -11.58 4.58
C ALA A 81 3.42 -11.65 4.30
N SER A 82 4.25 -11.67 5.36
CA SER A 82 5.70 -11.82 5.23
C SER A 82 6.09 -13.14 4.55
N ARG A 83 5.41 -14.25 4.91
CA ARG A 83 5.60 -15.57 4.28
C ARG A 83 5.24 -15.53 2.79
N VAL A 84 4.12 -14.92 2.43
CA VAL A 84 3.68 -14.77 1.04
C VAL A 84 4.69 -13.96 0.22
N ILE A 85 5.12 -12.81 0.73
CA ILE A 85 6.09 -11.95 0.05
C ILE A 85 7.41 -12.70 -0.15
N ARG A 86 7.97 -13.32 0.89
CA ARG A 86 9.24 -14.07 0.81
C ARG A 86 9.16 -15.31 -0.08
N GLY A 87 7.99 -15.92 -0.19
CA GLY A 87 7.76 -17.02 -1.14
C GLY A 87 7.93 -16.61 -2.60
N VAL A 88 7.68 -15.33 -2.93
CA VAL A 88 7.83 -14.77 -4.28
C VAL A 88 9.16 -14.03 -4.46
N LEU A 89 9.60 -13.30 -3.44
CA LEU A 89 10.80 -12.46 -3.43
C LEU A 89 11.60 -12.69 -2.13
N PRO A 90 12.47 -13.71 -2.08
CA PRO A 90 13.21 -14.09 -0.87
C PRO A 90 14.11 -12.97 -0.30
N GLU A 91 14.65 -12.11 -1.17
CA GLU A 91 15.54 -11.00 -0.81
C GLU A 91 14.80 -9.74 -0.34
N SER A 92 13.47 -9.80 -0.20
CA SER A 92 12.66 -8.67 0.26
C SER A 92 13.04 -8.26 1.69
N ASN A 93 13.12 -6.95 1.91
CA ASN A 93 13.34 -6.35 3.22
C ASN A 93 11.98 -5.98 3.84
N ILE A 94 11.62 -6.65 4.94
CA ILE A 94 10.28 -6.52 5.55
C ILE A 94 10.42 -6.07 7.00
N ILE A 95 9.79 -4.94 7.33
CA ILE A 95 9.49 -4.55 8.71
C ILE A 95 8.04 -4.99 8.99
N ALA A 96 7.87 -5.99 9.85
CA ALA A 96 6.56 -6.50 10.25
C ALA A 96 6.20 -5.98 11.64
N ALA A 97 5.19 -5.11 11.73
CA ALA A 97 4.70 -4.51 12.96
C ALA A 97 3.34 -5.10 13.32
N PHE A 98 3.34 -6.03 14.28
CA PHE A 98 2.12 -6.56 14.89
C PHE A 98 1.59 -5.58 15.94
N ALA A 99 0.97 -4.50 15.47
CA ALA A 99 0.51 -3.40 16.31
C ALA A 99 -0.54 -2.57 15.57
N ASN A 100 -1.20 -1.67 16.30
CA ASN A 100 -1.98 -0.61 15.65
C ASN A 100 -1.04 0.28 14.82
N TRP A 101 -1.56 0.87 13.75
CA TRP A 101 -0.71 1.63 12.83
C TRP A 101 -0.09 2.88 13.46
N GLN A 102 -0.76 3.46 14.47
CA GLN A 102 -0.26 4.58 15.24
C GLN A 102 1.05 4.24 15.97
N ASP A 103 1.18 3.01 16.47
CA ASP A 103 2.38 2.53 17.16
C ASP A 103 3.53 2.22 16.18
N ALA A 104 3.20 1.96 14.91
CA ALA A 104 4.16 1.73 13.83
C ALA A 104 4.47 3.00 13.00
N ALA A 105 3.94 4.16 13.38
CA ALA A 105 4.06 5.42 12.64
C ALA A 105 5.52 5.75 12.30
N GLY A 106 6.45 5.54 13.23
CA GLY A 106 7.88 5.77 13.00
C GLY A 106 8.45 5.01 11.79
N HIS A 107 7.98 3.78 11.55
CA HIS A 107 8.39 2.98 10.38
C HIS A 107 7.70 3.44 9.10
N LEU A 108 6.40 3.75 9.19
CA LEU A 108 5.60 4.24 8.06
C LEU A 108 6.13 5.55 7.47
N LYS A 109 6.77 6.40 8.29
CA LYS A 109 7.41 7.65 7.84
C LYS A 109 8.50 7.42 6.77
N SER A 110 9.10 6.24 6.76
CA SER A 110 10.17 5.90 5.81
C SER A 110 9.67 5.35 4.48
N CYS A 111 8.35 5.18 4.33
CA CYS A 111 7.75 4.64 3.12
C CYS A 111 7.67 5.71 2.03
N ASP A 112 7.89 5.26 0.80
CA ASP A 112 7.69 6.03 -0.41
C ASP A 112 6.20 6.20 -0.75
N LEU A 113 5.39 5.20 -0.39
CA LEU A 113 3.95 5.18 -0.59
C LEU A 113 3.30 4.28 0.46
N ILE A 114 2.09 4.61 0.89
CA ILE A 114 1.29 3.78 1.80
C ILE A 114 0.00 3.32 1.12
N VAL A 115 -0.36 2.04 1.32
CA VAL A 115 -1.63 1.46 0.90
C VAL A 115 -2.42 1.09 2.15
N GLY A 116 -3.66 1.56 2.25
CA GLY A 116 -4.56 1.30 3.38
C GLY A 116 -5.69 0.36 3.01
N GLY A 117 -5.77 -0.76 3.72
CA GLY A 117 -6.89 -1.70 3.70
C GLY A 117 -7.65 -1.65 5.02
N LEU A 118 -8.01 -0.44 5.46
CA LEU A 118 -8.67 -0.18 6.74
C LEU A 118 -10.19 -0.27 6.62
N ASP A 119 -10.85 -0.86 7.62
CA ASP A 119 -12.30 -1.06 7.63
C ASP A 119 -13.08 0.11 8.27
N SER A 120 -12.42 0.93 9.10
CA SER A 120 -13.08 2.05 9.80
C SER A 120 -12.83 3.40 9.14
N VAL A 121 -13.89 4.21 9.10
CA VAL A 121 -13.86 5.58 8.56
C VAL A 121 -12.87 6.43 9.36
N ARG A 122 -12.85 6.27 10.69
CA ARG A 122 -11.90 6.97 11.57
C ARG A 122 -10.45 6.62 11.24
N ALA A 123 -10.12 5.34 11.07
CA ALA A 123 -8.73 4.97 10.77
C ALA A 123 -8.30 5.49 9.39
N LYS A 124 -9.20 5.52 8.40
CA LYS A 124 -8.94 6.14 7.08
C LYS A 124 -8.64 7.63 7.20
N ASP A 125 -9.43 8.38 7.97
CA ASP A 125 -9.23 9.81 8.20
C ASP A 125 -7.89 10.09 8.89
N GLU A 126 -7.57 9.32 9.94
CA GLU A 126 -6.30 9.48 10.67
C GLU A 126 -5.08 9.12 9.82
N LEU A 127 -5.15 8.03 9.02
CA LEU A 127 -4.05 7.62 8.16
C LEU A 127 -3.84 8.59 6.98
N ASP A 128 -4.91 9.13 6.39
CA ASP A 128 -4.79 10.19 5.37
C ASP A 128 -4.10 11.43 5.96
N ARG A 129 -4.56 11.92 7.12
CA ARG A 129 -3.90 13.02 7.87
C ARG A 129 -2.42 12.75 8.11
N TYR A 130 -2.08 11.53 8.52
CA TYR A 130 -0.70 11.10 8.74
C TYR A 130 0.13 11.18 7.45
N CYS A 131 -0.35 10.58 6.36
CA CYS A 131 0.34 10.56 5.07
C CYS A 131 0.55 11.99 4.53
N ARG A 132 -0.45 12.85 4.70
CA ARG A 132 -0.36 14.28 4.35
C ARG A 132 0.73 15.00 5.10
N ARG A 133 0.80 14.82 6.42
CA ARG A 133 1.81 15.49 7.26
C ARG A 133 3.24 15.09 6.89
N TYR A 134 3.43 13.88 6.36
CA TYR A 134 4.74 13.39 5.94
C TYR A 134 4.95 13.41 4.43
N LEU A 135 4.02 14.01 3.67
CA LEU A 135 4.10 14.15 2.22
C LEU A 135 4.25 12.79 1.50
N ILE A 136 3.59 11.76 2.03
CA ILE A 136 3.59 10.39 1.51
C ILE A 136 2.31 10.19 0.67
N PRO A 137 2.40 9.80 -0.61
CA PRO A 137 1.26 9.34 -1.38
C PRO A 137 0.52 8.19 -0.67
N TYR A 138 -0.80 8.25 -0.67
CA TYR A 138 -1.65 7.27 0.01
C TYR A 138 -2.70 6.70 -0.96
N VAL A 139 -2.81 5.38 -1.00
CA VAL A 139 -3.87 4.66 -1.70
C VAL A 139 -4.79 4.02 -0.68
N ASP A 140 -6.00 4.56 -0.52
CA ASP A 140 -7.06 3.93 0.24
C ASP A 140 -7.84 2.96 -0.65
N MET A 141 -8.21 1.81 -0.09
CA MET A 141 -9.20 0.94 -0.72
C MET A 141 -10.16 0.38 0.32
N GLY A 142 -11.38 0.06 -0.13
CA GLY A 142 -12.39 -0.53 0.71
C GLY A 142 -13.54 -1.09 -0.09
N MET A 143 -14.26 -2.04 0.51
CA MET A 143 -15.50 -2.57 -0.03
C MET A 143 -16.53 -2.71 1.07
N ASP A 144 -17.79 -2.75 0.67
CA ASP A 144 -18.90 -3.09 1.56
C ASP A 144 -19.94 -3.93 0.80
N VAL A 145 -20.69 -4.73 1.56
CA VAL A 145 -21.79 -5.55 1.04
C VAL A 145 -23.05 -5.15 1.79
N HIS A 146 -23.97 -4.54 1.06
CA HIS A 146 -25.24 -4.05 1.61
C HIS A 146 -26.38 -4.98 1.22
N LYS A 147 -27.19 -5.39 2.19
CA LYS A 147 -28.47 -6.04 1.90
C LYS A 147 -29.49 -4.98 1.49
N VAL A 148 -30.09 -5.13 0.31
CA VAL A 148 -31.11 -4.23 -0.25
C VAL A 148 -32.33 -5.06 -0.63
N GLY A 149 -33.38 -5.00 0.18
CA GLY A 149 -34.54 -5.90 0.06
C GLY A 149 -34.09 -7.36 0.19
N ASP A 150 -34.38 -8.15 -0.85
CA ASP A 150 -34.04 -9.58 -0.94
C ASP A 150 -32.71 -9.85 -1.67
N HIS A 151 -31.95 -8.81 -2.00
CA HIS A 151 -30.70 -8.92 -2.76
C HIS A 151 -29.52 -8.28 -2.00
N PHE A 152 -28.31 -8.50 -2.52
CA PHE A 152 -27.08 -7.88 -2.02
C PHE A 152 -26.47 -6.96 -3.09
N LEU A 153 -26.02 -5.80 -2.64
CA LEU A 153 -25.22 -4.85 -3.41
C LEU A 153 -23.78 -4.93 -2.92
N ILE A 154 -22.86 -5.23 -3.83
CA ILE A 154 -21.42 -5.21 -3.58
C ILE A 154 -20.88 -3.90 -4.15
N ALA A 155 -20.32 -3.06 -3.29
CA ALA A 155 -19.72 -1.79 -3.67
C ALA A 155 -18.28 -1.71 -3.16
N GLY A 156 -17.45 -0.92 -3.83
CA GLY A 156 -16.12 -0.63 -3.32
C GLY A 156 -15.49 0.56 -4.01
N GLN A 157 -14.33 0.96 -3.51
CA GLN A 157 -13.60 2.11 -4.02
C GLN A 157 -12.10 1.93 -3.87
N VAL A 158 -11.36 2.60 -4.75
CA VAL A 158 -9.91 2.80 -4.65
C VAL A 158 -9.61 4.27 -4.90
N VAL A 159 -8.91 4.89 -3.96
CA VAL A 159 -8.67 6.32 -3.95
C VAL A 159 -7.19 6.59 -3.76
N LEU A 160 -6.57 7.25 -4.75
CA LEU A 160 -5.22 7.78 -4.62
C LEU A 160 -5.32 9.24 -4.19
N VAL A 161 -4.68 9.55 -3.07
CA VAL A 161 -4.47 10.91 -2.60
C VAL A 161 -2.97 11.19 -2.54
N THR A 162 -2.52 12.24 -3.21
CA THR A 162 -1.13 12.70 -3.15
C THR A 162 -1.04 14.07 -2.49
N PRO A 163 0.13 14.45 -1.94
CA PRO A 163 0.34 15.80 -1.41
C PRO A 163 -0.05 16.88 -2.44
N GLY A 164 -0.77 17.91 -1.99
CA GLY A 164 -1.31 18.97 -2.86
C GLY A 164 -2.64 18.65 -3.58
N ALA A 165 -3.03 17.37 -3.72
CA ALA A 165 -4.33 16.98 -4.28
C ALA A 165 -5.45 16.95 -3.20
N PRO A 166 -6.74 16.81 -3.56
CA PRO A 166 -7.82 16.59 -2.59
C PRO A 166 -7.58 15.40 -1.65
N CYS A 167 -7.88 15.56 -0.36
CA CYS A 167 -7.83 14.49 0.65
C CYS A 167 -9.13 13.66 0.66
N LEU A 168 -9.18 12.60 1.47
CA LEU A 168 -10.37 11.74 1.56
C LEU A 168 -11.63 12.50 1.98
N ARG A 169 -11.48 13.54 2.81
CA ARG A 169 -12.59 14.44 3.18
C ARG A 169 -13.05 15.31 2.01
N CYS A 170 -12.12 15.87 1.23
CA CYS A 170 -12.47 16.65 0.04
C CYS A 170 -13.17 15.80 -1.03
N LEU A 171 -12.86 14.51 -1.07
CA LEU A 171 -13.47 13.53 -1.98
C LEU A 171 -14.76 12.91 -1.43
N SER A 172 -15.22 13.33 -0.24
CA SER A 172 -16.40 12.78 0.45
C SER A 172 -16.33 11.27 0.72
N VAL A 173 -15.13 10.70 0.70
CA VAL A 173 -14.87 9.31 1.13
C VAL A 173 -14.98 9.21 2.64
N VAL A 174 -14.55 10.27 3.33
CA VAL A 174 -14.72 10.48 4.77
C VAL A 174 -15.62 11.69 4.95
N THR A 175 -16.73 11.52 5.67
CA THR A 175 -17.66 12.61 6.02
C THR A 175 -17.88 12.63 7.53
N ASP A 176 -18.26 13.79 8.07
CA ASP A 176 -18.59 13.92 9.50
C ASP A 176 -19.78 13.03 9.87
N ASP A 177 -20.78 12.93 8.99
CA ASP A 177 -21.91 12.00 9.16
C ASP A 177 -21.45 10.54 9.27
N ALA A 178 -20.51 10.10 8.41
CA ALA A 178 -19.99 8.74 8.44
C ALA A 178 -19.20 8.46 9.73
N LEU A 179 -18.41 9.44 10.20
CA LEU A 179 -17.69 9.35 11.47
C LEU A 179 -18.63 9.29 12.67
N GLU A 180 -19.69 10.10 12.67
CA GLU A 180 -20.67 10.09 13.74
C GLU A 180 -21.47 8.78 13.75
N GLN A 181 -21.87 8.28 12.59
CA GLN A 181 -22.54 6.98 12.45
C GLN A 181 -21.65 5.82 12.94
N GLU A 182 -20.36 5.85 12.62
CA GLU A 182 -19.39 4.88 13.11
C GLU A 182 -19.25 4.96 14.63
N ALA A 183 -19.12 6.16 15.20
CA ALA A 183 -19.03 6.37 16.64
C ALA A 183 -20.27 5.86 17.39
N ARG A 184 -21.47 6.05 16.83
CA ARG A 184 -22.73 5.52 17.40
C ARG A 184 -22.80 3.99 17.38
N LYS A 185 -22.11 3.33 16.46
CA LYS A 185 -22.02 1.87 16.34
C LYS A 185 -20.85 1.27 17.12
N TYR A 186 -20.07 2.10 17.82
CA TYR A 186 -18.91 1.65 18.59
C TYR A 186 -19.31 0.62 19.64
N GLY A 187 -18.74 -0.59 19.57
CA GLY A 187 -19.09 -1.73 20.42
C GLY A 187 -20.22 -2.63 19.90
N ALA A 188 -20.89 -2.27 18.81
CA ALA A 188 -21.94 -3.07 18.16
C ALA A 188 -21.55 -3.56 16.75
N ALA A 189 -20.26 -3.49 16.40
CA ALA A 189 -19.76 -3.85 15.08
C ALA A 189 -19.82 -5.38 14.88
N GLY A 190 -20.85 -5.84 14.18
CA GLY A 190 -20.88 -7.19 13.59
C GLY A 190 -19.86 -7.32 12.45
N SER A 191 -19.50 -8.55 12.10
CA SER A 191 -18.62 -8.80 10.95
C SER A 191 -19.30 -8.36 9.65
N LYS A 192 -18.66 -7.46 8.90
CA LYS A 192 -19.14 -7.08 7.56
C LYS A 192 -18.88 -8.23 6.59
N PRO A 193 -19.89 -8.69 5.82
CA PRO A 193 -19.68 -9.72 4.82
C PRO A 193 -18.66 -9.26 3.78
N GLN A 194 -17.66 -10.08 3.52
CA GLN A 194 -16.65 -9.85 2.50
C GLN A 194 -16.24 -11.16 1.87
N VAL A 195 -15.77 -11.09 0.63
CA VAL A 195 -15.41 -12.26 -0.20
C VAL A 195 -14.16 -11.93 -1.02
N VAL A 196 -13.45 -12.97 -1.49
CA VAL A 196 -12.11 -12.79 -2.10
C VAL A 196 -12.11 -11.95 -3.39
N TRP A 197 -13.06 -12.13 -4.30
CA TRP A 197 -12.93 -11.56 -5.65
C TRP A 197 -13.03 -10.02 -5.70
N PRO A 198 -13.94 -9.32 -4.98
CA PRO A 198 -13.96 -7.86 -4.97
C PRO A 198 -12.70 -7.29 -4.34
N ASN A 199 -12.21 -7.92 -3.26
CA ASN A 199 -10.95 -7.56 -2.64
C ASN A 199 -9.79 -7.66 -3.64
N GLY A 200 -9.75 -8.73 -4.44
CA GLY A 200 -8.76 -8.91 -5.50
C GLY A 200 -8.82 -7.84 -6.59
N VAL A 201 -10.02 -7.48 -7.07
CA VAL A 201 -10.22 -6.43 -8.09
C VAL A 201 -9.75 -5.06 -7.58
N LEU A 202 -10.19 -4.68 -6.37
CA LEU A 202 -9.82 -3.42 -5.75
C LEU A 202 -8.31 -3.36 -5.45
N ALA A 203 -7.74 -4.45 -4.93
CA ALA A 203 -6.30 -4.55 -4.68
C ALA A 203 -5.49 -4.43 -5.99
N ALA A 204 -5.95 -5.03 -7.08
CA ALA A 204 -5.29 -4.91 -8.38
C ALA A 204 -5.32 -3.47 -8.91
N ALA A 205 -6.44 -2.77 -8.77
CA ALA A 205 -6.54 -1.36 -9.11
C ALA A 205 -5.65 -0.48 -8.22
N ALA A 206 -5.60 -0.76 -6.92
CA ALA A 206 -4.71 -0.07 -5.98
C ALA A 206 -3.23 -0.27 -6.34
N VAL A 207 -2.81 -1.51 -6.65
CA VAL A 207 -1.46 -1.82 -7.12
C VAL A 207 -1.17 -1.12 -8.45
N GLY A 208 -2.12 -1.07 -9.37
CA GLY A 208 -1.98 -0.30 -10.60
C GLY A 208 -1.63 1.17 -10.35
N LEU A 209 -2.32 1.82 -9.40
CA LEU A 209 -2.03 3.20 -9.00
C LEU A 209 -0.65 3.32 -8.33
N VAL A 210 -0.28 2.38 -7.45
CA VAL A 210 1.05 2.32 -6.81
C VAL A 210 2.15 2.27 -7.89
N ILE A 211 2.04 1.33 -8.83
CA ILE A 211 3.03 1.16 -9.90
C ILE A 211 3.05 2.38 -10.82
N GLN A 212 1.92 3.04 -11.06
CA GLN A 212 1.90 4.27 -11.84
C GLN A 212 2.60 5.45 -11.14
N GLN A 213 2.63 5.49 -9.81
CA GLN A 213 3.41 6.50 -9.06
C GLN A 213 4.92 6.21 -9.10
N ILE A 214 5.31 4.94 -9.15
CA ILE A 214 6.72 4.50 -9.07
C ILE A 214 7.37 4.40 -10.46
N CYS A 215 6.65 3.89 -11.46
CA CYS A 215 7.19 3.53 -12.76
C CYS A 215 6.60 4.40 -13.89
N PRO A 216 7.44 4.90 -14.82
CA PRO A 216 7.00 5.77 -15.92
C PRO A 216 6.45 4.99 -17.13
N TRP A 217 5.63 3.95 -16.89
CA TRP A 217 4.99 3.18 -17.96
C TRP A 217 3.87 3.95 -18.68
N HIS A 218 3.35 4.98 -18.02
CA HIS A 218 2.35 5.91 -18.52
C HIS A 218 2.91 7.34 -18.44
N ALA A 219 2.60 8.17 -19.45
CA ALA A 219 3.22 9.49 -19.64
C ALA A 219 3.11 10.40 -18.41
N THR A 220 2.01 10.31 -17.68
CA THR A 220 1.77 11.07 -16.45
C THR A 220 1.25 10.15 -15.33
N ALA A 221 1.82 10.31 -14.13
CA ALA A 221 1.24 9.77 -12.91
C ALA A 221 0.13 10.72 -12.46
N PRO A 222 -1.05 10.20 -12.08
CA PRO A 222 -2.15 11.04 -11.63
C PRO A 222 -1.80 11.70 -10.29
N ALA A 223 -2.16 12.97 -10.15
CA ALA A 223 -2.10 13.68 -8.86
C ALA A 223 -3.16 13.14 -7.88
N GLY A 224 -4.19 12.48 -8.36
CA GLY A 224 -5.15 11.75 -7.54
C GLY A 224 -6.01 10.86 -8.42
N ALA A 225 -6.70 9.91 -7.80
CA ALA A 225 -7.65 9.04 -8.49
C ALA A 225 -8.79 8.69 -7.54
N TYR A 226 -9.97 8.51 -8.08
CA TYR A 226 -11.12 7.97 -7.35
C TYR A 226 -11.85 7.01 -8.30
N LEU A 227 -11.68 5.72 -8.04
CA LEU A 227 -12.31 4.62 -8.77
C LEU A 227 -13.39 3.98 -7.90
N GLU A 228 -14.53 3.66 -8.49
CA GLU A 228 -15.65 2.96 -7.88
C GLU A 228 -15.81 1.58 -8.53
N TYR A 229 -16.11 0.59 -7.71
CA TYR A 229 -16.38 -0.78 -8.13
C TYR A 229 -17.85 -1.14 -7.85
N ASP A 230 -18.57 -1.51 -8.92
CA ASP A 230 -19.88 -2.13 -8.84
C ASP A 230 -19.69 -3.65 -8.98
N GLY A 231 -19.82 -4.36 -7.86
CA GLY A 231 -19.57 -5.80 -7.81
C GLY A 231 -20.71 -6.66 -8.35
N ASN A 232 -21.88 -6.06 -8.60
CA ASN A 232 -23.00 -6.73 -9.27
C ASN A 232 -22.86 -6.65 -10.80
N LYS A 233 -22.22 -5.59 -11.32
CA LYS A 233 -21.93 -5.42 -12.75
C LYS A 233 -20.50 -5.81 -13.14
N HIS A 234 -19.64 -6.05 -12.15
CA HIS A 234 -18.21 -6.34 -12.33
C HIS A 234 -17.47 -5.22 -13.09
N THR A 235 -17.82 -3.96 -12.79
CA THR A 235 -17.23 -2.78 -13.45
C THR A 235 -16.43 -1.95 -12.45
N ILE A 236 -15.27 -1.46 -12.89
CA ILE A 236 -14.54 -0.39 -12.20
C ILE A 236 -14.54 0.86 -13.08
N VAL A 237 -15.03 1.97 -12.54
CA VAL A 237 -15.18 3.23 -13.27
C VAL A 237 -14.70 4.41 -12.43
N PRO A 238 -14.24 5.52 -13.03
CA PRO A 238 -13.98 6.74 -12.26
C PRO A 238 -15.26 7.25 -11.58
N HIS A 239 -15.13 7.75 -10.34
CA HIS A 239 -16.25 8.32 -9.58
C HIS A 239 -16.96 9.45 -10.35
N GLN A 240 -18.28 9.57 -10.19
CA GLN A 240 -19.03 10.66 -10.79
C GLN A 240 -18.55 12.04 -10.31
N GLY A 241 -18.00 12.85 -11.20
CA GLY A 241 -17.40 14.13 -10.83
C GLY A 241 -15.93 14.06 -10.43
N HIS A 242 -15.27 12.91 -10.62
CA HIS A 242 -13.81 12.71 -10.47
C HIS A 242 -13.00 13.88 -11.03
N THR A 243 -13.27 14.31 -12.27
CA THR A 243 -12.56 15.41 -12.93
C THR A 243 -12.68 16.72 -12.16
N VAL A 244 -13.89 17.05 -11.68
CA VAL A 244 -14.15 18.31 -10.97
C VAL A 244 -13.54 18.25 -9.57
N LEU A 245 -13.72 17.13 -8.87
CA LEU A 245 -13.22 16.96 -7.51
C LEU A 245 -11.69 17.04 -7.47
N LEU A 246 -11.01 16.35 -8.38
CA LEU A 246 -9.55 16.31 -8.43
C LEU A 246 -8.88 17.62 -8.87
N GLN A 247 -9.63 18.54 -9.48
CA GLN A 247 -9.14 19.87 -9.84
C GLN A 247 -9.21 20.86 -8.66
N ARG A 248 -9.89 20.52 -7.57
CA ARG A 248 -10.02 21.41 -6.40
C ARG A 248 -8.75 21.39 -5.56
N ARG A 249 -8.44 22.53 -4.96
CA ARG A 249 -7.45 22.61 -3.88
C ARG A 249 -8.05 22.02 -2.61
N CYS A 250 -7.22 21.33 -1.84
CA CYS A 250 -7.65 20.81 -0.55
C CYS A 250 -7.88 21.96 0.43
N SER A 251 -9.06 22.03 1.04
CA SER A 251 -9.41 22.99 2.10
C SER A 251 -8.98 22.55 3.50
N HIS A 252 -8.51 21.30 3.63
CA HIS A 252 -8.09 20.71 4.92
C HIS A 252 -6.58 20.74 5.11
N PHE A 253 -5.82 20.75 4.01
CA PHE A 253 -4.36 20.79 3.99
C PHE A 253 -3.92 21.74 2.89
N PHE A 254 -3.53 22.95 3.27
CA PHE A 254 -3.14 23.96 2.29
C PHE A 254 -1.82 23.59 1.62
N ALA A 255 -1.74 23.78 0.30
CA ALA A 255 -0.53 23.48 -0.46
C ALA A 255 0.63 24.41 -0.07
N GLU A 256 0.35 25.58 0.53
CA GLU A 256 1.39 26.45 1.08
C GLU A 256 1.99 25.92 2.40
N GLU A 257 1.28 25.02 3.10
CA GLU A 257 1.71 24.36 4.34
C GLU A 257 2.29 22.96 4.09
N ALA A 258 1.91 22.36 2.97
CA ALA A 258 2.42 21.09 2.48
C ALA A 258 3.55 21.37 1.48
N GLY A 259 4.80 21.09 1.86
CA GLY A 259 5.91 21.14 0.90
C GLY A 259 5.64 20.25 -0.33
N ASP A 260 6.46 20.40 -1.38
CA ASP A 260 6.41 19.48 -2.52
C ASP A 260 6.47 18.03 -2.03
N ALA A 261 5.72 17.14 -2.67
CA ALA A 261 5.82 15.72 -2.39
C ALA A 261 7.30 15.35 -2.33
N ILE A 262 7.74 14.70 -1.25
CA ILE A 262 9.13 14.25 -1.07
C ILE A 262 9.52 13.26 -2.19
N PHE A 263 8.53 12.81 -2.94
CA PHE A 263 8.58 11.73 -3.88
C PHE A 263 8.11 12.16 -5.29
N ASP A 264 9.06 12.26 -6.22
CA ASP A 264 8.81 11.97 -7.64
C ASP A 264 9.94 11.05 -8.11
N ILE A 265 9.79 9.73 -7.89
CA ILE A 265 10.79 8.74 -8.33
C ILE A 265 11.03 8.78 -9.85
N ARG A 266 10.09 9.34 -10.62
CA ARG A 266 10.24 9.52 -12.08
C ARG A 266 11.15 10.68 -12.42
N ARG A 267 11.37 11.62 -11.49
CA ARG A 267 12.41 12.63 -11.62
C ARG A 267 13.71 12.04 -11.08
N PRO A 268 14.80 12.03 -11.87
CA PRO A 268 16.10 11.71 -11.32
C PRO A 268 16.38 12.69 -10.16
N PRO A 269 16.92 12.23 -9.02
CA PRO A 269 17.28 13.12 -7.93
C PRO A 269 18.15 14.25 -8.50
N SER A 270 17.91 15.49 -8.07
CA SER A 270 18.87 16.55 -8.35
C SER A 270 20.24 16.09 -7.83
N ARG A 271 21.34 16.52 -8.46
CA ARG A 271 22.70 16.11 -8.07
C ARG A 271 22.99 16.28 -6.57
N HIS A 272 22.25 17.16 -5.88
CA HIS A 272 22.30 17.35 -4.43
C HIS A 272 21.66 16.20 -3.63
N ALA A 273 20.48 15.71 -4.00
CA ALA A 273 19.80 14.60 -3.29
C ALA A 273 20.54 13.25 -3.47
N GLU A 274 21.23 13.08 -4.59
CA GLU A 274 22.12 11.94 -4.85
C GLU A 274 23.34 11.93 -3.90
N MET A 275 23.73 13.09 -3.39
CA MET A 275 24.86 13.25 -2.47
C MET A 275 24.49 12.93 -1.02
N GLU A 276 23.25 13.20 -0.61
CA GLU A 276 22.72 12.88 0.73
C GLU A 276 22.38 11.39 0.90
N ARG A 277 21.95 10.71 -0.19
CA ARG A 277 21.69 9.26 -0.19
C ARG A 277 22.96 8.41 -0.28
N ARG A 278 24.14 9.03 -0.42
CA ARG A 278 25.40 8.29 -0.44
C ARG A 278 25.69 7.78 0.98
N PRO A 279 25.92 6.47 1.16
CA PRO A 279 26.37 5.97 2.45
C PRO A 279 27.60 6.74 2.89
N ALA A 280 27.63 7.12 4.16
CA ALA A 280 28.74 7.83 4.76
C ALA A 280 30.05 7.06 4.51
N PRO A 281 31.23 7.71 4.47
CA PRO A 281 32.50 7.05 4.12
C PRO A 281 32.75 5.75 4.90
N TRP A 282 32.35 5.69 6.17
CA TRP A 282 32.44 4.50 7.02
C TRP A 282 31.47 3.37 6.61
N GLN A 283 30.26 3.70 6.15
CA GLN A 283 29.28 2.73 5.62
C GLN A 283 29.77 2.13 4.30
N ARG A 284 30.45 2.92 3.46
CA ARG A 284 31.13 2.43 2.25
C ARG A 284 32.25 1.45 2.57
N LEU A 285 33.03 1.75 3.62
CA LEU A 285 34.07 0.85 4.11
C LEU A 285 33.48 -0.47 4.61
N LEU A 286 32.38 -0.44 5.37
CA LEU A 286 31.67 -1.65 5.83
C LEU A 286 31.08 -2.47 4.68
N LEU A 287 30.50 -1.80 3.66
CA LEU A 287 29.99 -2.47 2.46
C LEU A 287 31.12 -3.11 1.64
N ALA A 288 32.27 -2.43 1.53
CA ALA A 288 33.46 -2.96 0.88
C ALA A 288 34.06 -4.16 1.65
N LEU A 289 34.14 -4.07 2.98
CA LEU A 289 34.59 -5.16 3.84
C LEU A 289 33.64 -6.37 3.77
N ARG A 290 32.32 -6.16 3.75
CA ARG A 290 31.33 -7.24 3.55
C ARG A 290 31.47 -7.91 2.18
N LYS A 291 31.74 -7.17 1.12
CA LYS A 291 32.01 -7.72 -0.22
C LYS A 291 33.34 -8.49 -0.25
N GLY A 292 34.39 -7.96 0.39
CA GLY A 292 35.68 -8.62 0.54
C GLY A 292 35.58 -9.94 1.30
N LEU A 293 34.91 -9.96 2.44
CA LEU A 293 34.68 -11.18 3.23
C LEU A 293 33.87 -12.23 2.47
N ARG A 294 32.85 -11.83 1.70
CA ARG A 294 32.11 -12.76 0.84
C ARG A 294 32.98 -13.38 -0.26
N SER A 295 33.91 -12.62 -0.84
CA SER A 295 34.85 -13.15 -1.84
C SER A 295 35.88 -14.13 -1.26
N ILE A 296 36.32 -13.89 -0.02
CA ILE A 296 37.27 -14.77 0.69
C ILE A 296 36.59 -16.07 1.11
N LEU A 297 35.34 -15.99 1.61
CA LEU A 297 34.55 -17.17 1.96
C LEU A 297 34.13 -18.01 0.74
N ALA A 298 33.91 -17.38 -0.41
CA ALA A 298 33.63 -18.08 -1.66
C ALA A 298 34.89 -18.77 -2.25
N GLY A 299 36.08 -18.20 -2.06
CA GLY A 299 37.35 -18.81 -2.48
C GLY A 299 37.81 -19.97 -1.59
N SER A 300 37.42 -19.99 -0.31
CA SER A 300 37.80 -21.03 0.65
C SER A 300 36.97 -22.32 0.55
N LEU A 301 35.93 -22.36 -0.30
CA LEU A 301 35.09 -23.54 -0.55
C LEU A 301 35.45 -24.25 -1.88
N ALA A 302 36.52 -23.80 -2.56
CA ALA A 302 36.96 -24.33 -3.85
C ALA A 302 38.30 -25.09 -3.80
N HIS A 303 38.76 -25.48 -2.61
CA HIS A 303 39.93 -26.33 -2.39
C HIS A 303 39.60 -27.49 -1.46
#